data_AF-A0A352C9C0-F1
#
_entry.id   AF-A0A352C9C0-F1
#
_cell.length_a   1.000
_cell.length_b   1.000
_cell.length_c   1.000
_cell.angle_alpha   90.00
_cell.angle_beta   90.00
_cell.angle_gamma   90.00
#
_symmetry.space_group_name_H-M   'P 1'
#
loop_
_entity.id
_entity.type
_entity.pdbx_description
1 polymer ?
#
loop_
_entity_poly.entity_id
_entity_poly.type
_entity_poly.pdbx_seq_one_letter_code
_entity_poly.pdbx_strand_id
1 'polypeptide(L)'
;MVILIIIGGLGFGVWYYRIPIVGLWNSLINKFAGSPALEVETTSNPNLDQPAVIPLPSSEPPSPPVVSVKECGTAGKALKLDTPSTYENDTVLLCLGASALACESARATIPDDLFPTIFEITALSGASTSCNFKLSYAGDSALTDLAGKKLAFQFVSCPLDIVKTIDNTKSATPKFNAPNTTNLSKYAANIYFYGTLGLFVENNLDLAKIQSLGCSGEYIQTVIASYNAKK
;
A
#
# COMPACT_ATOMS: atom_id res chain seq x y z
N MET A 1 5.25 11.48 45.35
CA MET A 1 6.14 10.52 44.70
C MET A 1 5.44 10.01 43.44
N VAL A 2 5.42 10.87 42.43
CA VAL A 2 4.73 10.71 41.14
C VAL A 2 5.86 10.84 40.14
N ILE A 3 6.32 9.71 39.59
CA ILE A 3 7.27 9.51 38.46
C ILE A 3 7.81 8.09 38.69
N LEU A 4 7.02 7.05 38.41
CA LEU A 4 7.49 5.65 38.26
C LEU A 4 6.43 4.74 37.62
N ILE A 5 5.50 5.29 36.82
CA ILE A 5 4.48 4.48 36.09
C ILE A 5 4.62 4.61 34.55
N ILE A 6 5.52 5.45 34.03
CA ILE A 6 5.57 5.75 32.59
C ILE A 6 6.54 4.82 31.79
N ILE A 7 7.40 4.04 32.45
CA ILE A 7 8.45 3.29 31.74
C ILE A 7 8.09 1.79 31.52
N GLY A 8 7.01 1.29 32.15
CA GLY A 8 6.63 -0.13 32.09
C GLY A 8 5.64 -0.54 30.99
N GLY A 9 5.06 0.41 30.23
CA GLY A 9 3.88 0.14 29.38
C GLY A 9 4.10 0.16 27.86
N LEU A 10 5.22 0.67 27.36
CA LEU A 10 5.40 0.94 25.92
C LEU A 10 6.20 -0.15 25.17
N GLY A 11 6.83 -1.08 25.87
CA GLY A 11 7.64 -2.16 25.26
C GLY A 11 6.91 -3.49 25.03
N PHE A 12 5.79 -3.75 25.72
CA PHE A 12 5.11 -5.05 25.67
C PHE A 12 3.85 -5.06 24.79
N GLY A 13 3.19 -3.92 24.59
CA GLY A 13 2.02 -3.82 23.69
C GLY A 13 2.37 -3.98 22.21
N VAL A 14 3.61 -3.66 21.82
CA VAL A 14 4.12 -3.74 20.44
C VAL A 14 4.36 -5.19 19.99
N TRP A 15 4.47 -6.15 20.92
CA TRP A 15 4.83 -7.53 20.60
C TRP A 15 3.63 -8.49 20.57
N TYR A 16 2.58 -8.25 21.36
CA TYR A 16 1.44 -9.16 21.45
C TYR A 16 0.50 -9.09 20.23
N TYR A 17 0.37 -7.91 19.61
CA TYR A 17 -0.46 -7.72 18.41
C TYR A 17 0.26 -8.06 17.10
N ARG A 18 1.57 -8.35 17.15
CA ARG A 18 2.25 -8.98 16.00
C ARG A 18 1.67 -10.36 15.74
N ILE A 19 1.24 -11.12 16.73
CA ILE A 19 0.92 -12.55 16.57
C ILE A 19 -0.27 -12.84 15.61
N PRO A 20 -1.40 -12.12 15.61
CA PRO A 20 -2.49 -12.41 14.67
C PRO A 20 -2.21 -11.96 13.23
N ILE A 21 -1.54 -10.82 13.01
CA ILE A 21 -1.20 -10.33 11.65
C ILE A 21 0.04 -11.04 11.11
N VAL A 22 1.06 -11.28 11.94
CA VAL A 22 2.15 -12.23 11.65
C VAL A 22 1.59 -13.65 11.55
N GLY A 23 0.46 -13.97 12.17
CA GLY A 23 -0.23 -15.26 12.02
C GLY A 23 -0.90 -15.40 10.65
N LEU A 24 -1.56 -14.35 10.17
CA LEU A 24 -2.10 -14.27 8.81
C LEU A 24 -0.96 -14.25 7.77
N TRP A 25 0.05 -13.41 7.98
CA TRP A 25 1.28 -13.34 7.18
C TRP A 25 2.03 -14.67 7.19
N ASN A 26 2.39 -15.24 8.34
CA ASN A 26 3.09 -16.53 8.45
C ASN A 26 2.25 -17.68 7.91
N SER A 27 0.93 -17.69 8.11
CA SER A 27 0.05 -18.73 7.55
C SER A 27 -0.02 -18.64 6.03
N LEU A 28 -0.02 -17.43 5.45
CA LEU A 28 -0.01 -17.23 4.00
C LEU A 28 1.38 -17.56 3.44
N ILE A 29 2.44 -17.07 4.06
CA ILE A 29 3.83 -17.16 3.62
C ILE A 29 4.43 -18.55 3.77
N ASN A 30 4.18 -19.27 4.87
CA ASN A 30 4.69 -20.63 5.07
C ASN A 30 4.15 -21.61 4.03
N LYS A 31 3.07 -21.25 3.32
CA LYS A 31 2.49 -22.05 2.24
C LYS A 31 3.11 -21.75 0.87
N PHE A 32 3.65 -20.55 0.67
CA PHE A 32 4.34 -20.15 -0.58
C PHE A 32 5.82 -20.54 -0.63
N ALA A 33 6.43 -20.90 0.51
CA ALA A 33 7.80 -21.43 0.57
C ALA A 33 7.98 -22.80 -0.13
N GLY A 34 6.91 -23.37 -0.72
CA GLY A 34 6.87 -24.74 -1.26
C GLY A 34 6.74 -24.88 -2.78
N SER A 35 7.18 -23.93 -3.61
CA SER A 35 7.24 -24.16 -5.07
C SER A 35 8.45 -23.51 -5.77
N PRO A 36 9.10 -24.20 -6.72
CA PRO A 36 10.42 -23.83 -7.22
C PRO A 36 10.36 -22.73 -8.29
N ALA A 37 11.40 -21.91 -8.30
CA ALA A 37 11.65 -20.83 -9.25
C ALA A 37 11.96 -21.38 -10.65
N LEU A 38 11.42 -20.71 -11.67
CA LEU A 38 11.85 -20.85 -13.06
C LEU A 38 12.59 -19.57 -13.44
N GLU A 39 13.88 -19.75 -13.74
CA GLU A 39 14.83 -18.73 -14.17
C GLU A 39 14.42 -18.13 -15.52
N VAL A 40 14.58 -16.81 -15.68
CA VAL A 40 14.60 -16.17 -17.00
C VAL A 40 15.86 -15.32 -17.10
N GLU A 41 16.60 -15.60 -18.16
CA GLU A 41 17.92 -15.08 -18.52
C GLU A 41 17.90 -13.56 -18.76
N THR A 42 18.95 -12.91 -18.27
CA THR A 42 19.29 -11.50 -18.54
C THR A 42 20.01 -11.40 -19.87
N THR A 43 19.62 -10.46 -20.73
CA THR A 43 20.46 -10.01 -21.85
C THR A 43 20.71 -8.51 -21.77
N SER A 44 21.99 -8.19 -21.67
CA SER A 44 22.63 -6.86 -21.66
C SER A 44 22.70 -6.27 -23.07
N ASN A 45 22.62 -4.94 -23.24
CA ASN A 45 23.78 -4.04 -23.47
C ASN A 45 23.36 -2.57 -23.78
N PRO A 46 24.30 -1.61 -23.68
CA PRO A 46 24.09 -0.17 -23.58
C PRO A 46 24.28 0.57 -24.92
N ASN A 47 23.94 1.86 -24.95
CA ASN A 47 24.71 2.83 -25.73
C ASN A 47 24.62 4.24 -25.13
N LEU A 48 25.80 4.79 -24.84
CA LEU A 48 26.06 6.22 -24.67
C LEU A 48 26.07 6.88 -26.05
N ASP A 49 25.55 8.10 -26.17
CA ASP A 49 26.22 9.15 -26.96
C ASP A 49 25.78 10.58 -26.56
N GLN A 50 26.82 11.33 -26.16
CA GLN A 50 27.15 12.76 -26.05
C GLN A 50 26.13 13.93 -26.21
N PRO A 51 26.34 15.09 -25.54
CA PRO A 51 25.37 16.18 -25.40
C PRO A 51 25.56 17.32 -26.41
N ALA A 52 24.46 18.04 -26.70
CA ALA A 52 24.49 19.32 -27.40
C ALA A 52 23.77 20.41 -26.57
N VAL A 53 24.51 21.47 -26.26
CA VAL A 53 24.05 22.70 -25.57
C VAL A 53 23.56 23.70 -26.63
N ILE A 54 22.29 24.13 -26.56
CA ILE A 54 21.82 25.41 -27.12
C ILE A 54 20.63 25.93 -26.28
N PRO A 55 20.27 27.23 -26.33
CA PRO A 55 20.23 28.13 -25.18
C PRO A 55 18.82 28.37 -24.64
N LEU A 56 18.79 28.83 -23.38
CA LEU A 56 17.62 29.18 -22.58
C LEU A 56 16.80 30.35 -23.19
N PRO A 57 15.47 30.20 -23.39
CA PRO A 57 14.54 31.30 -23.27
C PRO A 57 13.77 31.15 -21.95
N SER A 58 13.90 32.17 -21.11
CA SER A 58 13.09 32.35 -19.91
C SER A 58 11.61 32.32 -20.28
N SER A 59 10.90 31.29 -19.83
CA SER A 59 9.45 31.32 -19.67
C SER A 59 9.14 30.67 -18.33
N GLU A 60 8.66 31.51 -17.43
CA GLU A 60 8.14 31.13 -16.12
C GLU A 60 7.15 29.96 -16.32
N PRO A 61 7.35 28.80 -15.66
CA PRO A 61 6.46 27.67 -15.84
C PRO A 61 5.04 28.10 -15.46
N PRO A 62 4.02 27.84 -16.30
CA PRO A 62 2.64 27.99 -15.85
C PRO A 62 2.51 27.14 -14.59
N SER A 63 2.12 27.79 -13.48
CA SER A 63 1.89 27.12 -12.20
C SER A 63 1.02 25.88 -12.47
N PRO A 64 1.47 24.67 -12.07
CA PRO A 64 0.72 23.47 -12.35
C PRO A 64 -0.70 23.62 -11.78
N PRO A 65 -1.74 23.14 -12.48
CA PRO A 65 -3.10 23.24 -11.98
C PRO A 65 -3.13 22.64 -10.57
N VAL A 66 -3.61 23.42 -9.60
CA VAL A 66 -3.83 22.93 -8.25
C VAL A 66 -4.90 21.85 -8.35
N VAL A 67 -4.47 20.59 -8.43
CA VAL A 67 -5.38 19.45 -8.43
C VAL A 67 -6.04 19.44 -7.05
N SER A 68 -7.30 19.86 -6.99
CA SER A 68 -8.08 19.85 -5.75
C SER A 68 -8.23 18.41 -5.28
N VAL A 69 -7.66 18.09 -4.11
CA VAL A 69 -7.83 16.79 -3.47
C VAL A 69 -9.10 16.80 -2.64
N LYS A 70 -10.02 15.88 -2.91
CA LYS A 70 -11.26 15.72 -2.14
C LYS A 70 -10.99 15.02 -0.81
N GLU A 71 -11.30 15.67 0.30
CA GLU A 71 -11.18 15.08 1.64
C GLU A 71 -12.42 14.23 1.97
N CYS A 72 -12.24 12.91 2.04
CA CYS A 72 -13.28 11.94 2.39
C CYS A 72 -13.44 11.74 3.91
N GLY A 73 -12.52 12.28 4.73
CA GLY A 73 -12.58 12.24 6.19
C GLY A 73 -11.85 11.05 6.81
N THR A 74 -12.28 10.65 8.01
CA THR A 74 -11.65 9.58 8.81
C THR A 74 -12.65 8.45 9.04
N ALA A 75 -12.30 7.23 8.64
CA ALA A 75 -13.13 6.06 8.87
C ALA A 75 -13.32 5.81 10.38
N GLY A 76 -14.48 5.31 10.77
CA GLY A 76 -14.81 5.16 12.19
C GLY A 76 -14.02 4.06 12.92
N LYS A 77 -13.45 3.10 12.18
CA LYS A 77 -12.76 1.91 12.71
C LYS A 77 -11.69 1.42 11.72
N ALA A 78 -10.75 0.63 12.22
CA ALA A 78 -9.82 -0.15 11.38
C ALA A 78 -10.60 -1.13 10.49
N LEU A 79 -10.09 -1.37 9.28
CA LEU A 79 -10.69 -2.31 8.34
C LEU A 79 -10.26 -3.73 8.67
N LYS A 80 -11.20 -4.68 8.60
CA LYS A 80 -10.90 -6.10 8.84
C LYS A 80 -11.34 -6.93 7.66
N LEU A 81 -10.39 -7.61 7.01
CA LEU A 81 -10.60 -8.35 5.77
C LEU A 81 -11.71 -9.41 5.89
N ASP A 82 -11.81 -10.07 7.05
CA ASP A 82 -12.78 -11.12 7.38
C ASP A 82 -14.11 -10.60 7.95
N THR A 83 -14.23 -9.29 8.16
CA THR A 83 -15.40 -8.67 8.82
C THR A 83 -15.99 -7.59 7.92
N PRO A 84 -16.82 -7.96 6.91
CA PRO A 84 -17.34 -7.01 5.91
C PRO A 84 -18.09 -5.82 6.47
N SER A 85 -18.74 -5.96 7.63
CA SER A 85 -19.42 -4.86 8.33
C SER A 85 -18.49 -3.71 8.73
N THR A 86 -17.16 -3.91 8.70
CA THR A 86 -16.17 -2.84 8.94
C THR A 86 -15.95 -1.93 7.75
N TYR A 87 -16.38 -2.32 6.54
CA TYR A 87 -16.15 -1.55 5.33
C TYR A 87 -17.32 -1.42 4.36
N GLU A 88 -18.25 -2.39 4.29
CA GLU A 88 -19.28 -2.40 3.23
C GLU A 88 -20.30 -1.27 3.32
N ASN A 89 -20.43 -0.61 4.48
CA ASN A 89 -21.35 0.51 4.74
C ASN A 89 -20.64 1.77 5.25
N ASP A 90 -19.30 1.84 5.12
CA ASP A 90 -18.54 2.98 5.59
C ASP A 90 -18.61 4.12 4.54
N THR A 91 -19.01 5.32 4.98
CA THR A 91 -19.20 6.49 4.12
C THR A 91 -17.89 7.10 3.62
N VAL A 92 -16.80 6.94 4.39
CA VAL A 92 -15.45 7.40 4.00
C VAL A 92 -14.93 6.51 2.89
N LEU A 93 -15.10 5.20 3.02
CA LEU A 93 -14.78 4.24 1.96
C LEU A 93 -15.69 4.38 0.75
N LEU A 94 -16.97 4.73 0.93
CA LEU A 94 -17.86 5.03 -0.19
C LEU A 94 -17.30 6.20 -1.03
N CYS A 95 -16.87 7.26 -0.35
CA CYS A 95 -16.24 8.42 -0.99
C CYS A 95 -14.96 8.05 -1.75
N LEU A 96 -14.05 7.31 -1.10
CA LEU A 96 -12.82 6.83 -1.73
C LEU A 96 -13.08 5.92 -2.93
N GLY A 97 -14.05 5.00 -2.82
CA GLY A 97 -14.40 4.07 -3.88
C GLY A 97 -15.02 4.78 -5.09
N ALA A 98 -15.88 5.78 -4.85
CA ALA A 98 -16.41 6.64 -5.90
C ALA A 98 -15.29 7.40 -6.61
N SER A 99 -14.37 8.00 -5.86
CA SER A 99 -13.23 8.73 -6.42
C SER A 99 -12.25 7.81 -7.15
N ALA A 100 -12.00 6.60 -6.66
CA ALA A 100 -11.20 5.60 -7.36
C ALA A 100 -11.83 5.19 -8.70
N LEU A 101 -13.16 5.03 -8.75
CA LEU A 101 -13.88 4.68 -9.98
C LEU A 101 -13.90 5.83 -10.99
N ALA A 102 -14.10 7.06 -10.50
CA ALA A 102 -14.11 8.26 -11.32
C ALA A 102 -12.71 8.77 -11.69
N CYS A 103 -11.66 8.16 -11.11
CA CYS A 103 -10.29 8.63 -11.19
C CYS A 103 -10.14 10.11 -10.77
N GLU A 104 -10.69 10.44 -9.61
CA GLU A 104 -10.62 11.76 -8.99
C GLU A 104 -9.68 11.73 -7.78
N SER A 105 -8.85 12.76 -7.64
CA SER A 105 -7.96 12.87 -6.49
C SER A 105 -8.75 13.00 -5.19
N ALA A 106 -8.51 12.09 -4.25
CA ALA A 106 -9.20 12.04 -2.96
C ALA A 106 -8.30 11.50 -1.86
N ARG A 107 -8.64 11.80 -0.60
CA ARG A 107 -7.85 11.40 0.56
C ARG A 107 -8.74 11.04 1.75
N ALA A 108 -8.33 10.05 2.52
CA ALA A 108 -8.95 9.70 3.79
C ALA A 108 -7.91 9.22 4.81
N THR A 109 -8.34 9.16 6.07
CA THR A 109 -7.61 8.48 7.15
C THR A 109 -8.34 7.22 7.57
N ILE A 110 -7.64 6.09 7.59
CA ILE A 110 -8.08 4.80 8.13
C ILE A 110 -7.33 4.58 9.44
N PRO A 111 -8.02 4.50 10.60
CA PRO A 111 -7.37 4.33 11.89
C PRO A 111 -6.93 2.87 12.05
N ASP A 112 -5.76 2.53 11.51
CA ASP A 112 -5.14 1.21 11.62
C ASP A 112 -3.85 1.29 12.43
N ASP A 113 -3.70 0.38 13.40
CA ASP A 113 -2.56 0.37 14.32
C ASP A 113 -1.30 -0.28 13.72
N LEU A 114 -1.43 -0.98 12.59
CA LEU A 114 -0.37 -1.84 12.04
C LEU A 114 -0.07 -1.55 10.57
N PHE A 115 -1.03 -1.02 9.83
CA PHE A 115 -0.91 -0.71 8.41
C PHE A 115 -0.90 0.80 8.15
N PRO A 116 -0.54 1.22 6.93
CA PRO A 116 -0.67 2.61 6.52
C PRO A 116 -2.06 3.18 6.84
N THR A 117 -2.08 4.40 7.38
CA THR A 117 -3.28 5.06 7.88
C THR A 117 -3.83 6.12 6.94
N ILE A 118 -3.03 6.63 6.02
CA ILE A 118 -3.46 7.62 5.03
C ILE A 118 -3.69 6.90 3.71
N PHE A 119 -4.90 7.02 3.17
CA PHE A 119 -5.29 6.45 1.88
C PHE A 119 -5.63 7.58 0.91
N GLU A 120 -4.85 7.68 -0.17
CA GLU A 120 -5.00 8.65 -1.24
C GLU A 120 -5.31 7.96 -2.57
N ILE A 121 -6.19 8.57 -3.36
CA ILE A 121 -6.33 8.37 -4.79
C ILE A 121 -5.72 9.59 -5.46
N THR A 122 -4.86 9.39 -6.46
CA THR A 122 -4.17 10.46 -7.17
C THR A 122 -4.41 10.33 -8.66
N ALA A 123 -5.11 11.30 -9.23
CA ALA A 123 -5.25 11.43 -10.69
C ALA A 123 -3.90 11.79 -11.32
N LEU A 124 -3.53 11.09 -12.40
CA LEU A 124 -2.31 11.36 -13.13
C LEU A 124 -2.55 12.47 -14.16
N SER A 125 -1.89 13.61 -13.97
CA SER A 125 -1.94 14.74 -14.90
C SER A 125 -1.51 14.30 -16.30
N GLY A 126 -2.41 14.45 -17.29
CA GLY A 126 -2.13 14.11 -18.71
C GLY A 126 -2.71 12.76 -19.17
N ALA A 127 -3.27 11.95 -18.29
CA ALA A 127 -4.02 10.75 -18.65
C ALA A 127 -5.42 10.83 -18.05
N SER A 128 -6.43 11.09 -18.87
CA SER A 128 -7.82 11.35 -18.45
C SER A 128 -8.53 10.15 -17.79
N THR A 129 -7.86 9.02 -17.61
CA THR A 129 -8.46 7.77 -17.12
C THR A 129 -7.56 6.94 -16.20
N SER A 130 -6.32 7.36 -15.89
CA SER A 130 -5.43 6.58 -15.04
C SER A 130 -5.14 7.25 -13.70
N CYS A 131 -5.27 6.47 -12.64
CA CYS A 131 -5.11 6.90 -11.27
C CYS A 131 -4.25 5.91 -10.51
N ASN A 132 -3.49 6.44 -9.56
CA ASN A 132 -2.80 5.64 -8.57
C ASN A 132 -3.57 5.66 -7.26
N PHE A 133 -3.50 4.55 -6.53
CA PHE A 133 -3.74 4.59 -5.09
C PHE A 133 -2.40 4.74 -4.38
N LYS A 134 -2.42 5.43 -3.24
CA LYS A 134 -1.27 5.56 -2.35
C LYS A 134 -1.70 5.31 -0.92
N LEU A 135 -0.96 4.45 -0.24
CA LEU A 135 -1.12 4.13 1.17
C LEU A 135 0.13 4.59 1.90
N SER A 136 -0.02 5.41 2.94
CA SER A 136 1.13 5.94 3.71
C SER A 136 0.90 5.92 5.21
N TYR A 137 1.99 5.76 5.97
CA TYR A 137 1.94 5.99 7.41
C TYR A 137 1.95 7.48 7.70
N ALA A 138 1.16 7.87 8.68
CA ALA A 138 1.22 9.23 9.23
C ALA A 138 2.64 9.59 9.70
N GLY A 139 2.97 10.87 9.62
CA GLY A 139 4.30 11.39 9.96
C GLY A 139 4.69 11.24 11.42
N ASP A 140 3.70 11.10 12.29
CA ASP A 140 3.82 10.85 13.72
C ASP A 140 3.76 9.35 14.08
N SER A 141 3.75 8.46 13.08
CA SER A 141 3.76 7.01 13.33
C SER A 141 4.99 6.59 14.14
N ALA A 142 4.72 5.98 15.30
CA ALA A 142 5.75 5.39 16.16
C ALA A 142 6.18 3.98 15.72
N LEU A 143 5.55 3.43 14.67
CA LEU A 143 5.79 2.05 14.24
C LEU A 143 7.18 1.88 13.65
N THR A 144 7.77 0.73 13.92
CA THR A 144 9.05 0.30 13.37
C THR A 144 8.93 -1.07 12.72
N ASP A 145 9.71 -1.25 11.66
CA ASP A 145 9.88 -2.54 10.99
C ASP A 145 10.70 -3.51 11.87
N LEU A 146 10.97 -4.72 11.38
CA LEU A 146 11.73 -5.71 12.15
C LEU A 146 13.22 -5.40 12.27
N ALA A 147 13.75 -4.54 11.40
CA ALA A 147 15.11 -4.03 11.47
C ALA A 147 15.23 -2.75 12.33
N GLY A 148 14.12 -2.29 12.93
CA GLY A 148 14.07 -1.07 13.75
C GLY A 148 13.93 0.24 12.97
N LYS A 149 13.73 0.19 11.64
CA LYS A 149 13.50 1.36 10.80
C LYS A 149 12.10 1.93 11.06
N LYS A 150 11.99 3.24 11.27
CA LYS A 150 10.71 3.93 11.45
C LYS A 150 9.86 3.88 10.19
N LEU A 151 8.56 3.63 10.35
CA LEU A 151 7.59 3.59 9.26
C LEU A 151 6.98 4.95 8.93
N ALA A 152 7.18 5.97 9.78
CA ALA A 152 6.69 7.33 9.53
C ALA A 152 7.02 7.82 8.11
N PHE A 153 6.01 8.40 7.44
CA PHE A 153 6.05 8.89 6.06
C PHE A 153 6.31 7.84 4.96
N GLN A 154 6.63 6.59 5.31
CA GLN A 154 6.77 5.56 4.30
C GLN A 154 5.44 5.33 3.60
N PHE A 155 5.50 5.09 2.30
CA PHE A 155 4.33 4.86 1.49
C PHE A 155 4.55 3.75 0.47
N VAL A 156 3.44 3.27 -0.07
CA VAL A 156 3.36 2.53 -1.33
C VAL A 156 2.38 3.25 -2.24
N SER A 157 2.73 3.41 -3.50
CA SER A 157 1.91 4.01 -4.54
C SER A 157 1.89 3.09 -5.74
N CYS A 158 0.72 2.74 -6.25
CA CYS A 158 0.54 1.80 -7.33
C CYS A 158 -0.61 2.25 -8.25
N PRO A 159 -0.58 1.86 -9.53
CA PRO A 159 -1.73 1.99 -10.42
C PRO A 159 -2.99 1.30 -9.87
N LEU A 160 -4.18 1.85 -10.14
CA LEU A 160 -5.44 1.22 -9.73
C LEU A 160 -5.81 -0.02 -10.54
N ASP A 161 -5.33 -0.13 -11.79
CA ASP A 161 -5.64 -1.24 -12.70
C ASP A 161 -5.02 -2.57 -12.28
N ILE A 162 -3.99 -2.55 -11.42
CA ILE A 162 -3.38 -3.76 -10.87
C ILE A 162 -4.13 -4.32 -9.65
N VAL A 163 -5.13 -3.60 -9.12
CA VAL A 163 -5.81 -3.97 -7.88
C VAL A 163 -6.60 -5.27 -8.08
N LYS A 164 -6.40 -6.22 -7.15
CA LYS A 164 -7.12 -7.49 -7.12
C LYS A 164 -7.68 -7.76 -5.73
N THR A 165 -8.75 -8.54 -5.68
CA THR A 165 -9.35 -8.99 -4.42
C THR A 165 -8.82 -10.37 -4.07
N ILE A 166 -8.41 -10.54 -2.82
CA ILE A 166 -7.97 -11.83 -2.29
C ILE A 166 -9.21 -12.68 -1.98
N ASP A 167 -9.29 -13.86 -2.60
CA ASP A 167 -10.23 -14.92 -2.24
C ASP A 167 -9.58 -15.82 -1.19
N ASN A 168 -9.95 -15.57 0.07
CA ASN A 168 -9.49 -16.30 1.24
C ASN A 168 -10.27 -17.58 1.52
N THR A 169 -11.25 -17.96 0.69
CA THR A 169 -12.00 -19.20 0.87
C THR A 169 -11.12 -20.45 0.72
N LYS A 170 -9.97 -20.31 0.04
CA LYS A 170 -8.96 -21.37 -0.13
C LYS A 170 -7.63 -20.94 0.44
N SER A 171 -7.46 -21.15 1.75
CA SER A 171 -6.27 -20.74 2.49
C SER A 171 -4.95 -21.39 2.03
N ALA A 172 -5.01 -22.51 1.30
CA ALA A 172 -3.83 -23.22 0.78
C ALA A 172 -3.14 -22.48 -0.39
N THR A 173 -3.93 -21.80 -1.21
CA THR A 173 -3.49 -21.05 -2.40
C THR A 173 -4.46 -19.88 -2.59
N PRO A 174 -4.19 -18.71 -1.95
CA PRO A 174 -5.06 -17.56 -2.10
C PRO A 174 -5.17 -17.20 -3.58
N LYS A 175 -6.40 -17.06 -4.05
CA LYS A 175 -6.67 -16.64 -5.43
C LYS A 175 -6.85 -15.13 -5.46
N PHE A 176 -6.41 -14.53 -6.56
CA PHE A 176 -6.56 -13.09 -6.80
C PHE A 176 -7.52 -12.91 -7.96
N ASN A 177 -8.63 -12.22 -7.70
CA ASN A 177 -9.69 -12.00 -8.67
C ASN A 177 -9.83 -10.51 -8.97
N ALA A 178 -10.43 -10.18 -10.11
CA ALA A 178 -10.83 -8.81 -10.40
C ALA A 178 -11.77 -8.28 -9.30
N PRO A 179 -11.58 -7.03 -8.83
CA PRO A 179 -12.43 -6.45 -7.81
C PRO A 179 -13.83 -6.16 -8.35
N ASN A 180 -14.84 -6.35 -7.49
CA ASN A 180 -16.20 -5.90 -7.78
C ASN A 180 -16.32 -4.39 -7.49
N THR A 181 -16.71 -3.62 -8.49
CA THR A 181 -16.86 -2.15 -8.42
C THR A 181 -18.31 -1.68 -8.16
N THR A 182 -19.27 -2.59 -8.05
CA THR A 182 -20.69 -2.28 -7.78
C THR A 182 -20.90 -1.76 -6.35
N ASN A 183 -20.16 -2.30 -5.38
CA ASN A 183 -20.13 -1.75 -4.01
C ASN A 183 -18.85 -0.91 -3.86
N LEU A 184 -19.01 0.41 -3.86
CA LEU A 184 -17.88 1.35 -3.84
C LEU A 184 -17.09 1.29 -2.53
N SER A 185 -17.75 1.17 -1.37
CA SER A 185 -17.05 1.04 -0.09
C SER A 185 -16.22 -0.24 -0.02
N LYS A 186 -16.77 -1.35 -0.51
CA LYS A 186 -16.05 -2.61 -0.67
C LYS A 186 -14.89 -2.50 -1.67
N TYR A 187 -15.09 -1.78 -2.77
CA TYR A 187 -14.02 -1.54 -3.75
C TYR A 187 -12.84 -0.79 -3.12
N ALA A 188 -13.09 0.28 -2.36
CA ALA A 188 -12.06 0.98 -1.62
C ALA A 188 -11.33 0.07 -0.61
N ALA A 189 -12.06 -0.77 0.11
CA ALA A 189 -11.45 -1.76 1.01
C ALA A 189 -10.58 -2.78 0.25
N ASN A 190 -11.00 -3.24 -0.93
CA ASN A 190 -10.19 -4.13 -1.75
C ASN A 190 -8.88 -3.47 -2.20
N ILE A 191 -8.90 -2.19 -2.59
CA ILE A 191 -7.70 -1.41 -2.90
C ILE A 191 -6.76 -1.37 -1.67
N TYR A 192 -7.31 -1.03 -0.50
CA TYR A 192 -6.56 -0.98 0.74
C TYR A 192 -5.90 -2.33 1.10
N PHE A 193 -6.67 -3.43 1.09
CA PHE A 193 -6.15 -4.75 1.41
C PHE A 193 -5.16 -5.28 0.36
N TYR A 194 -5.36 -4.95 -0.91
CA TYR A 194 -4.40 -5.30 -1.94
C TYR A 194 -3.07 -4.55 -1.74
N GLY A 195 -3.11 -3.24 -1.50
CA GLY A 195 -1.90 -2.43 -1.28
C GLY A 195 -1.12 -2.79 -0.01
N THR A 196 -1.81 -3.28 1.04
CA THR A 196 -1.19 -3.66 2.32
C THR A 196 -0.73 -5.11 2.37
N LEU A 197 -1.43 -6.02 1.68
CA LEU A 197 -1.19 -7.46 1.76
C LEU A 197 -1.09 -8.10 0.37
N GLY A 198 -2.13 -7.92 -0.45
CA GLY A 198 -2.31 -8.68 -1.69
C GLY A 198 -1.16 -8.54 -2.68
N LEU A 199 -0.65 -7.34 -2.85
CA LEU A 199 0.49 -7.02 -3.72
C LEU A 199 1.72 -7.87 -3.40
N PHE A 200 2.04 -8.04 -2.11
CA PHE A 200 3.22 -8.78 -1.67
C PHE A 200 3.02 -10.28 -1.77
N VAL A 201 1.83 -10.77 -1.41
CA VAL A 201 1.48 -12.19 -1.47
C VAL A 201 1.45 -12.67 -2.92
N GLU A 202 0.79 -11.94 -3.81
CA GLU A 202 0.67 -12.33 -5.21
C GLU A 202 2.03 -12.37 -5.92
N ASN A 203 2.92 -11.43 -5.58
CA ASN A 203 4.22 -11.30 -6.22
C ASN A 203 5.35 -12.01 -5.46
N ASN A 204 5.04 -12.86 -4.49
CA ASN A 204 6.02 -13.62 -3.69
C ASN A 204 7.12 -12.76 -3.06
N LEU A 205 6.78 -11.52 -2.66
CA LEU A 205 7.72 -10.55 -2.08
C LEU A 205 8.91 -10.21 -3.00
N ASP A 206 8.74 -10.34 -4.31
CA ASP A 206 9.74 -9.99 -5.32
C ASP A 206 9.67 -8.50 -5.66
N LEU A 207 10.74 -7.78 -5.34
CA LEU A 207 10.83 -6.33 -5.57
C LEU A 207 10.70 -5.97 -7.06
N ALA A 208 11.36 -6.72 -7.93
CA ALA A 208 11.37 -6.42 -9.36
C ALA A 208 9.99 -6.65 -9.99
N LYS A 209 9.27 -7.70 -9.57
CA LYS A 209 7.89 -7.94 -10.00
C LYS A 209 6.94 -6.86 -9.51
N ILE A 210 7.06 -6.44 -8.25
CA ILE A 210 6.22 -5.36 -7.72
C ILE A 210 6.48 -4.05 -8.48
N GLN A 211 7.75 -3.72 -8.73
CA GLN A 211 8.11 -2.49 -9.44
C GLN A 211 7.70 -2.52 -10.93
N SER A 212 7.74 -3.68 -11.58
CA SER A 212 7.32 -3.80 -12.99
C SER A 212 5.81 -3.57 -13.19
N LEU A 213 5.01 -3.71 -12.12
CA LEU A 213 3.60 -3.32 -12.09
C LEU A 213 3.38 -1.80 -11.96
N GLY A 214 4.46 -1.00 -11.93
CA GLY A 214 4.39 0.45 -11.73
C GLY A 214 4.26 0.88 -10.27
N CYS A 215 4.40 -0.05 -9.32
CA CYS A 215 4.40 0.28 -7.89
C CYS A 215 5.73 0.89 -7.43
N SER A 216 5.64 1.84 -6.51
CA SER A 216 6.78 2.55 -5.94
C SER A 216 6.56 2.91 -4.46
N GLY A 217 7.62 3.35 -3.78
CA GLY A 217 7.60 3.80 -2.39
C GLY A 217 8.44 2.94 -1.44
N GLU A 218 8.92 3.56 -0.37
CA GLU A 218 9.87 2.96 0.58
C GLU A 218 9.27 1.79 1.36
N TYR A 219 7.94 1.77 1.51
CA TYR A 219 7.26 0.71 2.25
C TYR A 219 7.48 -0.67 1.63
N ILE A 220 7.59 -0.76 0.29
CA ILE A 220 7.82 -2.03 -0.43
C ILE A 220 9.11 -2.70 0.06
N GLN A 221 10.20 -1.94 0.09
CA GLN A 221 11.51 -2.44 0.52
C GLN A 221 11.48 -2.85 1.99
N THR A 222 10.82 -2.05 2.83
CA THR A 222 10.69 -2.30 4.26
C THR A 222 9.95 -3.62 4.56
N VAL A 223 8.87 -3.90 3.82
CA VAL A 223 8.12 -5.16 3.95
C VAL A 223 8.98 -6.36 3.55
N ILE A 224 9.66 -6.28 2.40
CA ILE A 224 10.53 -7.36 1.90
C ILE A 224 11.72 -7.61 2.84
N ALA A 225 12.38 -6.54 3.30
CA ALA A 225 13.49 -6.62 4.24
C ALA A 225 13.06 -7.24 5.58
N SER A 226 11.90 -6.81 6.10
CA SER A 226 11.32 -7.38 7.33
C SER A 226 11.04 -8.87 7.19
N TYR A 227 10.51 -9.30 6.03
CA TYR A 227 10.27 -10.72 5.78
C TYR A 227 11.58 -11.53 5.75
N ASN A 228 12.58 -11.05 5.03
CA ASN A 228 13.87 -11.74 4.92
C ASN A 228 14.60 -11.82 6.27
N ALA A 229 14.47 -10.82 7.14
CA ALA A 229 15.07 -10.83 8.48
C ALA A 229 14.43 -11.85 9.45
N LYS A 230 13.24 -12.40 9.12
CA LYS A 230 12.61 -13.47 9.91
C LYS A 230 13.00 -14.88 9.51
N LYS A 231 13.53 -15.06 8.31
CA LYS A 231 14.02 -16.36 7.84
C LYS A 231 15.35 -16.69 8.52
#